data_AF-A0A7Y3MCY1-F1
#
_entry.id   AF-A0A7Y3MCY1-F1
#
_cell.length_a   1.000
_cell.length_b   1.000
_cell.length_c   1.000
_cell.angle_alpha   90.00
_cell.angle_beta   90.00
_cell.angle_gamma   90.00
#
_symmetry.space_group_name_H-M   'P 1'
#
loop_
_entity.id
_entity.type
_entity.pdbx_description
1 polymer ?
#
loop_
_entity_poly.entity_id
_entity_poly.type
_entity_poly.pdbx_seq_one_letter_code
_entity_poly.pdbx_strand_id
1 'polypeptide(L)'
;TGQPTSAHEGGADSAGAIKVEVVKQGEGFVLLRGGVPYTIKGAGVSNSNLENLALHGANSFRNWGVRDIERGLELLDKAEELGLTVAMCLDIGRERLGFDYDNAELVAQQLEAMRKQVLAMKDHPALLLWIIGNEPDLQHTNPKVFNAINDISRMIHEVDGNHPTTTALASSYKPDLARLIGERAPDLDIISMQKYADVVNVPRYIKEANIDQPYLVTEWGTRGHWEVEKTAWGAPIEPNSSEKAKLYQHHYELAISAVPEQIVGSYVFYWGQKQERTPTWYGLFLVDGSETETIDYMHYVWNETWPDNRSPQVGKMVLDGQLSGTDIILEPGSDYEASIIATDPDADALSHRWELMHESQATQVGGDKEVVPDVLDGLVESTGGGSVTVTTPDKPGAYRLFVYVYDGQGNAGYANTPFLVE
;
A
#
# COMPACT_ATOMS: atom_id res chain seq x y z
N THR A 1 -30.42 -57.19 -6.68
CA THR A 1 -30.53 -55.76 -6.30
C THR A 1 -29.41 -55.47 -5.31
N GLY A 2 -28.15 -55.32 -5.70
CA GLY A 2 -27.63 -54.36 -6.68
C GLY A 2 -27.23 -53.06 -5.96
N GLN A 3 -26.25 -53.11 -5.05
CA GLN A 3 -25.58 -51.92 -4.53
C GLN A 3 -24.63 -51.37 -5.60
N PRO A 4 -24.48 -50.05 -5.69
CA PRO A 4 -23.24 -49.46 -6.16
C PRO A 4 -22.55 -48.73 -5.00
N THR A 5 -21.37 -49.23 -4.66
CA THR A 5 -20.29 -48.46 -4.06
C THR A 5 -19.72 -47.53 -5.14
N SER A 6 -19.76 -46.21 -4.93
CA SER A 6 -18.88 -45.27 -5.66
C SER A 6 -17.91 -44.66 -4.67
N ALA A 7 -16.66 -45.09 -4.77
CA ALA A 7 -15.52 -44.39 -4.21
C ALA A 7 -15.39 -43.05 -4.94
N HIS A 8 -15.46 -41.95 -4.22
CA HIS A 8 -14.94 -40.67 -4.69
C HIS A 8 -13.44 -40.65 -4.39
N GLU A 9 -12.65 -41.14 -5.33
CA GLU A 9 -11.28 -40.69 -5.51
C GLU A 9 -11.34 -39.39 -6.33
N GLY A 10 -11.41 -38.26 -5.63
CA GLY A 10 -11.15 -36.95 -6.21
C GLY A 10 -9.68 -36.65 -6.03
N GLY A 11 -8.86 -36.96 -7.04
CA GLY A 11 -7.53 -36.38 -7.14
C GLY A 11 -7.66 -34.87 -7.29
N ALA A 12 -6.89 -34.11 -6.52
CA ALA A 12 -6.68 -32.69 -6.78
C ALA A 12 -5.88 -32.60 -8.09
N ASP A 13 -6.58 -32.44 -9.21
CA ASP A 13 -5.96 -31.89 -10.42
C ASP A 13 -5.53 -30.47 -10.06
N SER A 14 -4.23 -30.25 -9.87
CA SER A 14 -3.66 -28.90 -9.82
C SER A 14 -3.97 -28.24 -11.17
N ALA A 15 -4.94 -27.34 -11.20
CA ALA A 15 -5.24 -26.57 -12.39
C ALA A 15 -3.97 -25.83 -12.82
N GLY A 16 -3.49 -26.08 -14.04
CA GLY A 16 -2.32 -25.37 -14.58
C GLY A 16 -2.58 -23.87 -14.71
N ALA A 17 -1.53 -23.12 -15.07
CA ALA A 17 -1.60 -21.66 -15.19
C ALA A 17 -2.83 -21.17 -15.97
N ILE A 18 -3.46 -20.13 -15.43
CA ILE A 18 -4.57 -19.44 -16.08
C ILE A 18 -3.99 -18.27 -16.85
N LYS A 19 -4.04 -18.34 -18.18
CA LYS A 19 -3.51 -17.28 -19.04
C LYS A 19 -4.10 -15.92 -18.70
N VAL A 20 -3.22 -14.94 -18.57
CA VAL A 20 -3.50 -13.52 -18.38
C VAL A 20 -2.93 -12.76 -19.58
N GLU A 21 -3.73 -11.89 -20.19
CA GLU A 21 -3.28 -11.09 -21.32
C GLU A 21 -3.96 -9.72 -21.33
N VAL A 22 -3.23 -8.70 -21.76
CA VAL A 22 -3.83 -7.40 -22.05
C VAL A 22 -4.17 -7.32 -23.53
N VAL A 23 -5.43 -7.05 -23.84
CA VAL A 23 -5.90 -6.90 -25.22
C VAL A 23 -6.34 -5.48 -25.48
N LYS A 24 -6.01 -4.97 -26.66
CA LYS A 24 -6.56 -3.71 -27.15
C LYS A 24 -8.02 -3.94 -27.61
N GLN A 25 -8.96 -3.17 -27.08
CA GLN A 25 -10.37 -3.18 -27.49
C GLN A 25 -10.80 -1.76 -27.89
N GLY A 26 -10.95 -1.53 -29.20
CA GLY A 26 -11.19 -0.19 -29.72
C GLY A 26 -10.00 0.73 -29.43
N GLU A 27 -10.29 1.86 -28.78
CA GLU A 27 -9.27 2.82 -28.32
C GLU A 27 -8.69 2.47 -26.94
N GLY A 28 -9.26 1.48 -26.24
CA GLY A 28 -8.87 1.11 -24.87
C GLY A 28 -8.19 -0.26 -24.74
N PHE A 29 -7.97 -0.66 -23.49
CA PHE A 29 -7.32 -1.90 -23.09
C PHE A 29 -8.15 -2.64 -22.05
N VAL A 30 -8.12 -3.97 -22.11
CA VAL A 30 -8.77 -4.84 -21.12
C VAL A 30 -7.77 -5.93 -20.73
N LEU A 31 -7.57 -6.11 -19.43
CA LEU A 31 -6.88 -7.27 -18.89
C LEU A 31 -7.86 -8.44 -18.85
N LEU A 32 -7.48 -9.56 -19.46
CA LEU A 32 -8.24 -10.81 -19.46
C LEU A 32 -7.53 -11.82 -18.59
N ARG A 33 -8.28 -12.59 -17.79
CA ARG A 33 -7.79 -13.79 -17.09
C ARG A 33 -8.66 -14.98 -17.49
N GLY A 34 -8.06 -15.99 -18.11
CA GLY A 34 -8.80 -17.12 -18.69
C GLY A 34 -9.79 -16.70 -19.78
N GLY A 35 -9.51 -15.60 -20.49
CA GLY A 35 -10.40 -15.02 -21.50
C GLY A 35 -11.56 -14.18 -20.95
N VAL A 36 -11.64 -13.99 -19.63
CA VAL A 36 -12.69 -13.18 -18.97
C VAL A 36 -12.10 -11.82 -18.55
N PRO A 37 -12.79 -10.69 -18.79
CA PRO A 37 -12.37 -9.38 -18.29
C PRO A 37 -12.09 -9.39 -16.79
N TYR A 38 -10.95 -8.81 -16.41
CA TYR A 38 -10.44 -8.80 -15.06
C TYR A 38 -9.91 -7.41 -14.68
N THR A 39 -10.67 -6.66 -13.89
CA THR A 39 -10.20 -5.39 -13.31
C THR A 39 -9.56 -5.67 -11.96
N ILE A 40 -8.33 -5.20 -11.77
CA ILE A 40 -7.60 -5.42 -10.51
C ILE A 40 -8.16 -4.50 -9.42
N LYS A 41 -8.78 -5.11 -8.40
CA LYS A 41 -9.18 -4.52 -7.13
C LYS A 41 -8.21 -5.02 -6.07
N GLY A 42 -7.04 -4.40 -6.00
CA GLY A 42 -5.92 -4.95 -5.25
C GLY A 42 -5.43 -4.11 -4.10
N ALA A 43 -4.61 -4.74 -3.25
CA ALA A 43 -3.82 -4.08 -2.21
C ALA A 43 -2.34 -4.52 -2.20
N GLY A 44 -1.46 -3.66 -1.73
CA GLY A 44 -0.08 -4.03 -1.38
C GLY A 44 -0.03 -4.71 -0.01
N VAL A 45 0.47 -5.93 0.04
CA VAL A 45 0.49 -6.81 1.23
C VAL A 45 1.89 -7.39 1.45
N SER A 46 2.40 -7.33 2.69
CA SER A 46 3.65 -8.02 3.05
C SER A 46 3.49 -9.02 4.20
N ASN A 47 2.81 -8.67 5.29
CA ASN A 47 2.59 -9.52 6.47
C ASN A 47 1.20 -9.30 7.08
N SER A 48 0.19 -9.10 6.23
CA SER A 48 -1.19 -8.83 6.68
C SER A 48 -2.12 -10.00 6.37
N ASN A 49 -3.33 -9.93 6.95
CA ASN A 49 -4.35 -10.97 6.86
C ASN A 49 -4.99 -10.97 5.46
N LEU A 50 -4.71 -12.02 4.67
CA LEU A 50 -5.25 -12.18 3.32
C LEU A 50 -6.74 -12.57 3.33
N GLU A 51 -7.18 -13.30 4.36
CA GLU A 51 -8.60 -13.62 4.57
C GLU A 51 -9.40 -12.32 4.76
N ASN A 52 -8.86 -11.38 5.53
CA ASN A 52 -9.45 -10.06 5.70
C ASN A 52 -9.48 -9.29 4.37
N LEU A 53 -8.38 -9.28 3.62
CA LEU A 53 -8.36 -8.64 2.30
C LEU A 53 -9.47 -9.18 1.37
N ALA A 54 -9.63 -10.51 1.30
CA ALA A 54 -10.69 -11.15 0.52
C ALA A 54 -12.09 -10.83 1.07
N LEU A 55 -12.26 -10.79 2.40
CA LEU A 55 -13.52 -10.43 3.07
C LEU A 55 -13.99 -9.03 2.66
N HIS A 56 -13.08 -8.07 2.49
CA HIS A 56 -13.41 -6.72 2.05
C HIS A 56 -13.58 -6.60 0.53
N GLY A 57 -13.57 -7.69 -0.24
CA GLY A 57 -13.93 -7.69 -1.66
C GLY A 57 -12.80 -7.38 -2.63
N ALA A 58 -11.55 -7.37 -2.16
CA ALA A 58 -10.41 -7.38 -3.06
C ALA A 58 -10.36 -8.69 -3.86
N ASN A 59 -9.83 -8.63 -5.08
CA ASN A 59 -9.60 -9.83 -5.91
C ASN A 59 -8.12 -10.13 -6.14
N SER A 60 -7.22 -9.23 -5.72
CA SER A 60 -5.79 -9.38 -5.97
C SER A 60 -4.96 -8.75 -4.86
N PHE A 61 -3.70 -9.15 -4.76
CA PHE A 61 -2.69 -8.38 -4.03
C PHE A 61 -1.36 -8.38 -4.76
N ARG A 62 -0.49 -7.44 -4.40
CA ARG A 62 0.92 -7.45 -4.77
C ARG A 62 1.81 -7.50 -3.54
N ASN A 63 3.01 -8.00 -3.72
CA ASN A 63 4.09 -7.94 -2.74
C ASN A 63 5.29 -7.15 -3.32
N TRP A 64 6.40 -7.12 -2.60
CA TRP A 64 7.66 -6.47 -3.01
C TRP A 64 8.79 -7.47 -3.31
N GLY A 65 8.49 -8.77 -3.27
CA GLY A 65 9.46 -9.84 -3.37
C GLY A 65 9.09 -11.01 -2.47
N VAL A 66 9.74 -12.13 -2.70
CA VAL A 66 9.68 -13.31 -1.83
C VAL A 66 11.07 -13.59 -1.28
N ARG A 67 11.14 -14.04 -0.03
CA ARG A 67 12.41 -14.40 0.60
C ARG A 67 13.09 -15.57 -0.12
N ASP A 68 12.29 -16.52 -0.56
CA ASP A 68 12.68 -17.75 -1.22
C ASP A 68 11.50 -18.31 -2.03
N ILE A 69 11.76 -19.28 -2.91
CA ILE A 69 10.75 -19.87 -3.81
C ILE A 69 9.63 -20.56 -3.02
N GLU A 70 9.96 -21.23 -1.92
CA GLU A 70 8.98 -21.94 -1.07
C GLU A 70 7.95 -20.96 -0.52
N ARG A 71 8.39 -19.82 0.02
CA ARG A 71 7.50 -18.75 0.48
C ARG A 71 6.66 -18.13 -0.63
N GLY A 72 7.19 -18.06 -1.85
CA GLY A 72 6.42 -17.61 -3.01
C GLY A 72 5.30 -18.58 -3.38
N LEU A 73 5.57 -19.88 -3.35
CA LEU A 73 4.57 -20.92 -3.58
C LEU A 73 3.52 -20.95 -2.46
N GLU A 74 3.91 -20.91 -1.19
CA GLU A 74 2.98 -20.84 -0.06
C GLU A 74 2.02 -19.63 -0.18
N LEU A 75 2.54 -18.49 -0.63
CA LEU A 75 1.75 -17.27 -0.82
C LEU A 75 0.75 -17.42 -1.96
N LEU A 76 1.14 -18.08 -3.05
CA LEU A 76 0.28 -18.36 -4.19
C LEU A 76 -0.79 -19.41 -3.86
N ASP A 77 -0.44 -20.48 -3.14
CA ASP A 77 -1.38 -21.49 -2.64
C ASP A 77 -2.45 -20.82 -1.75
N LYS A 78 -2.02 -19.93 -0.85
CA LYS A 78 -2.94 -19.19 0.03
C LYS A 78 -3.83 -18.23 -0.75
N ALA A 79 -3.29 -17.57 -1.79
CA ALA A 79 -4.09 -16.73 -2.66
C ALA A 79 -5.18 -17.53 -3.39
N GLU A 80 -4.82 -18.71 -3.93
CA GLU A 80 -5.78 -19.60 -4.59
C GLU A 80 -6.90 -20.06 -3.64
N GLU A 81 -6.55 -20.47 -2.42
CA GLU A 81 -7.51 -20.88 -1.38
C GLU A 81 -8.58 -19.79 -1.13
N LEU A 82 -8.15 -18.53 -1.18
CA LEU A 82 -8.99 -17.36 -0.92
C LEU A 82 -9.65 -16.77 -2.18
N GLY A 83 -9.42 -17.37 -3.36
CA GLY A 83 -9.90 -16.83 -4.63
C GLY A 83 -9.25 -15.51 -5.04
N LEU A 84 -8.08 -15.20 -4.48
CA LEU A 84 -7.26 -14.03 -4.81
C LEU A 84 -6.25 -14.36 -5.91
N THR A 85 -5.83 -13.32 -6.63
CA THR A 85 -4.68 -13.39 -7.54
C THR A 85 -3.47 -12.62 -7.00
N VAL A 86 -2.27 -12.94 -7.50
CA VAL A 86 -1.02 -12.32 -7.04
C VAL A 86 -0.30 -11.65 -8.20
N ALA A 87 -0.07 -10.34 -8.09
CA ALA A 87 0.97 -9.67 -8.86
C ALA A 87 2.31 -9.85 -8.15
N MET A 88 3.08 -10.85 -8.61
CA MET A 88 4.29 -11.31 -7.94
C MET A 88 5.47 -10.41 -8.28
N CYS A 89 6.05 -9.77 -7.27
CA CYS A 89 7.23 -8.95 -7.46
C CYS A 89 8.52 -9.79 -7.45
N LEU A 90 9.36 -9.52 -8.45
CA LEU A 90 10.74 -9.99 -8.57
C LEU A 90 11.66 -8.88 -8.03
N ASP A 91 12.25 -9.09 -6.85
CA ASP A 91 13.12 -8.09 -6.21
C ASP A 91 14.46 -8.00 -6.95
N ILE A 92 14.61 -6.95 -7.76
CA ILE A 92 15.84 -6.63 -8.48
C ILE A 92 16.65 -5.58 -7.70
N GLY A 93 17.95 -5.58 -7.95
CA GLY A 93 18.88 -4.62 -7.36
C GLY A 93 18.51 -3.18 -7.66
N ARG A 94 18.60 -2.33 -6.63
CA ARG A 94 18.36 -0.89 -6.73
C ARG A 94 19.68 -0.14 -6.66
N GLU A 95 19.89 0.80 -7.58
CA GLU A 95 21.11 1.62 -7.63
C GLU A 95 21.31 2.40 -6.34
N ARG A 96 20.23 2.93 -5.74
CA ARG A 96 20.27 3.62 -4.44
C ARG A 96 20.81 2.77 -3.29
N LEU A 97 20.75 1.43 -3.44
CA LEU A 97 21.26 0.45 -2.47
C LEU A 97 22.62 -0.13 -2.90
N GLY A 98 23.25 0.43 -3.93
CA GLY A 98 24.59 0.05 -4.39
C GLY A 98 24.64 -1.00 -5.49
N PHE A 99 23.51 -1.38 -6.11
CA PHE A 99 23.54 -2.29 -7.25
C PHE A 99 24.12 -1.59 -8.49
N ASP A 100 25.18 -2.18 -9.07
CA ASP A 100 25.89 -1.62 -10.21
C ASP A 100 25.42 -2.25 -11.53
N TYR A 101 24.61 -1.50 -12.29
CA TYR A 101 24.13 -1.91 -13.62
C TYR A 101 25.19 -1.84 -14.73
N ASP A 102 26.40 -1.33 -14.46
CA ASP A 102 27.54 -1.45 -15.37
C ASP A 102 28.29 -2.77 -15.20
N ASN A 103 28.09 -3.48 -14.08
CA ASN A 103 28.68 -4.78 -13.85
C ASN A 103 27.85 -5.90 -14.53
N ALA A 104 28.29 -6.30 -15.72
CA ALA A 104 27.61 -7.31 -16.52
C ALA A 104 27.48 -8.68 -15.82
N GLU A 105 28.42 -9.05 -14.94
CA GLU A 105 28.34 -10.31 -14.19
C GLU A 105 27.23 -10.26 -13.14
N LEU A 106 27.11 -9.16 -12.39
CA LEU A 106 26.03 -8.98 -11.42
C LEU A 106 24.65 -8.95 -12.09
N VAL A 107 24.53 -8.25 -13.22
CA VAL A 107 23.28 -8.21 -14.01
C VAL A 107 22.91 -9.60 -14.53
N ALA A 108 23.88 -10.39 -15.02
CA ALA A 108 23.64 -11.75 -15.47
C ALA A 108 23.22 -12.69 -14.32
N GLN A 109 23.85 -12.57 -13.14
CA GLN A 109 23.48 -13.34 -11.96
C GLN A 109 22.05 -13.03 -11.49
N GLN A 110 21.66 -11.75 -11.52
CA GLN A 110 20.29 -11.33 -11.23
C GLN A 110 19.29 -11.93 -12.22
N LEU A 111 19.56 -11.86 -13.52
CA LEU A 111 18.68 -12.44 -14.54
C LEU A 111 18.46 -13.95 -14.30
N GLU A 112 19.52 -14.69 -14.03
CA GLU A 112 19.43 -16.14 -13.73
C GLU A 112 18.71 -16.43 -12.41
N ALA A 113 18.86 -15.57 -11.40
CA ALA A 113 18.09 -15.69 -10.16
C ALA A 113 16.59 -15.48 -10.41
N MET A 114 16.23 -14.48 -11.22
CA MET A 114 14.83 -14.22 -11.59
C MET A 114 14.25 -15.37 -12.43
N ARG A 115 15.02 -15.91 -13.39
CA ARG A 115 14.62 -17.08 -14.20
C ARG A 115 14.22 -18.27 -13.34
N LYS A 116 14.96 -18.54 -12.26
CA LYS A 116 14.64 -19.64 -11.31
C LYS A 116 13.32 -19.41 -10.58
N GLN A 117 13.05 -18.19 -10.13
CA GLN A 117 11.79 -17.85 -9.47
C GLN A 117 10.60 -17.99 -10.42
N VAL A 118 10.74 -17.46 -11.65
CA VAL A 118 9.70 -17.54 -12.68
C VAL A 118 9.39 -18.99 -13.04
N LEU A 119 10.40 -19.80 -13.35
CA LEU A 119 10.20 -21.22 -13.69
C LEU A 119 9.50 -22.01 -12.58
N ALA A 120 9.70 -21.64 -11.32
CA ALA A 120 9.10 -22.34 -10.18
C ALA A 120 7.63 -21.98 -9.97
N MET A 121 7.21 -20.76 -10.30
CA MET A 121 5.88 -20.22 -9.93
C MET A 121 4.97 -19.95 -11.14
N LYS A 122 5.49 -19.90 -12.36
CA LYS A 122 4.76 -19.52 -13.58
C LYS A 122 3.52 -20.37 -13.90
N ASP A 123 3.46 -21.60 -13.39
CA ASP A 123 2.37 -22.52 -13.68
C ASP A 123 1.25 -22.45 -12.62
N HIS A 124 1.39 -21.58 -11.62
CA HIS A 124 0.43 -21.47 -10.51
C HIS A 124 -0.83 -20.68 -10.93
N PRO A 125 -2.06 -21.19 -10.69
CA PRO A 125 -3.28 -20.55 -11.17
C PRO A 125 -3.59 -19.19 -10.50
N ALA A 126 -3.14 -18.97 -9.27
CA ALA A 126 -3.27 -17.67 -8.59
C ALA A 126 -2.31 -16.57 -9.11
N LEU A 127 -1.28 -16.90 -9.90
CA LEU A 127 -0.39 -15.87 -10.45
C LEU A 127 -1.17 -15.00 -11.45
N LEU A 128 -1.04 -13.67 -11.33
CA LEU A 128 -1.68 -12.71 -12.24
C LEU A 128 -0.70 -12.15 -13.25
N LEU A 129 0.42 -11.61 -12.76
CA LEU A 129 1.43 -10.90 -13.53
C LEU A 129 2.73 -10.81 -12.74
N TRP A 130 3.80 -10.47 -13.44
CA TRP A 130 5.12 -10.25 -12.84
C TRP A 130 5.43 -8.76 -12.71
N ILE A 131 5.77 -8.31 -11.51
CA ILE A 131 6.33 -6.97 -11.28
C ILE A 131 7.85 -7.09 -11.20
N ILE A 132 8.56 -6.56 -12.19
CA ILE A 132 10.02 -6.59 -12.28
C ILE A 132 10.58 -5.39 -11.51
N GLY A 133 10.85 -5.58 -10.22
CA GLY A 133 11.40 -4.56 -9.36
C GLY A 133 10.39 -3.56 -8.79
N ASN A 134 10.80 -2.93 -7.69
CA ASN A 134 10.04 -1.87 -7.02
C ASN A 134 10.88 -0.60 -6.90
N GLU A 135 10.37 0.47 -7.50
CA GLU A 135 11.02 1.79 -7.62
C GLU A 135 12.48 1.75 -8.09
N PRO A 136 12.81 0.99 -9.16
CA PRO A 136 14.17 0.97 -9.69
C PRO A 136 14.63 2.35 -10.21
N ASP A 137 13.68 3.27 -10.45
CA ASP A 137 13.89 4.64 -10.88
C ASP A 137 14.03 5.65 -9.72
N LEU A 138 13.82 5.24 -8.46
CA LEU A 138 14.01 6.13 -7.31
C LEU A 138 15.50 6.42 -7.11
N GLN A 139 15.88 7.68 -7.31
CA GLN A 139 17.27 8.17 -7.24
C GLN A 139 18.24 7.45 -8.21
N HIS A 140 17.74 6.93 -9.32
CA HIS A 140 18.57 6.31 -10.34
C HIS A 140 19.40 7.34 -11.13
N THR A 141 20.57 6.91 -11.60
CA THR A 141 21.39 7.65 -12.58
C THR A 141 21.81 6.77 -13.75
N ASN A 142 21.84 5.44 -13.59
CA ASN A 142 22.24 4.51 -14.63
C ASN A 142 21.03 4.01 -15.44
N PRO A 143 20.86 4.41 -16.72
CA PRO A 143 19.71 4.00 -17.51
C PRO A 143 19.73 2.51 -17.91
N LYS A 144 20.83 1.78 -17.66
CA LYS A 144 20.92 0.34 -17.92
C LYS A 144 20.00 -0.49 -17.02
N VAL A 145 19.49 0.08 -15.93
CA VAL A 145 18.42 -0.56 -15.14
C VAL A 145 17.24 -0.96 -16.02
N PHE A 146 16.83 -0.10 -16.96
CA PHE A 146 15.72 -0.38 -17.87
C PHE A 146 16.06 -1.47 -18.90
N ASN A 147 17.33 -1.56 -19.32
CA ASN A 147 17.77 -2.67 -20.16
C ASN A 147 17.68 -4.01 -19.40
N ALA A 148 18.08 -4.03 -18.13
CA ALA A 148 17.98 -5.24 -17.31
C ALA A 148 16.53 -5.64 -17.05
N ILE A 149 15.63 -4.67 -16.83
CA ILE A 149 14.18 -4.91 -16.75
C ILE A 149 13.67 -5.54 -18.05
N ASN A 150 14.07 -5.01 -19.20
CA ASN A 150 13.71 -5.57 -20.51
C ASN A 150 14.23 -7.00 -20.71
N ASP A 151 15.46 -7.27 -20.28
CA ASP A 151 16.05 -8.60 -20.40
C ASP A 151 15.32 -9.63 -19.54
N ILE A 152 14.86 -9.24 -18.34
CA ILE A 152 14.01 -10.07 -17.48
C ILE A 152 12.63 -10.26 -18.11
N SER A 153 12.02 -9.20 -18.66
CA SER A 153 10.73 -9.27 -19.37
C SER A 153 10.76 -10.29 -20.52
N ARG A 154 11.78 -10.19 -21.39
CA ARG A 154 11.94 -11.12 -22.51
C ARG A 154 12.17 -12.54 -22.05
N MET A 155 12.92 -12.72 -20.97
CA MET A 155 13.14 -14.02 -20.36
C MET A 155 11.83 -14.61 -19.84
N ILE A 156 10.99 -13.81 -19.18
CA ILE A 156 9.67 -14.24 -18.72
C ILE A 156 8.83 -14.67 -19.92
N HIS A 157 8.71 -13.86 -20.97
CA HIS A 157 7.95 -14.23 -22.17
C HIS A 157 8.46 -15.48 -22.89
N GLU A 158 9.76 -15.78 -22.79
CA GLU A 158 10.34 -17.02 -23.32
C GLU A 158 9.88 -18.27 -22.53
N VAL A 159 9.80 -18.18 -21.20
CA VAL A 159 9.56 -19.35 -20.32
C VAL A 159 8.15 -19.45 -19.76
N ASP A 160 7.46 -18.32 -19.67
CA ASP A 160 6.10 -18.12 -19.18
C ASP A 160 5.31 -17.36 -20.25
N GLY A 161 4.62 -18.12 -21.10
CA GLY A 161 3.73 -17.59 -22.12
C GLY A 161 2.33 -17.22 -21.60
N ASN A 162 2.11 -17.25 -20.28
CA ASN A 162 0.80 -17.07 -19.67
C ASN A 162 0.62 -15.75 -18.94
N HIS A 163 1.66 -15.10 -18.44
CA HIS A 163 1.53 -13.93 -17.57
C HIS A 163 2.24 -12.69 -18.13
N PRO A 164 1.61 -11.50 -18.10
CA PRO A 164 2.23 -10.27 -18.52
C PRO A 164 3.25 -9.76 -17.48
N THR A 165 4.05 -8.81 -17.92
CA THR A 165 5.12 -8.18 -17.14
C THR A 165 4.90 -6.67 -17.00
N THR A 166 5.38 -6.14 -15.88
CA THR A 166 5.43 -4.70 -15.61
C THR A 166 6.61 -4.36 -14.69
N THR A 167 6.83 -3.10 -14.37
CA THR A 167 7.79 -2.64 -13.34
C THR A 167 7.16 -1.52 -12.52
N ALA A 168 7.21 -1.60 -11.19
CA ALA A 168 6.56 -0.59 -10.33
C ALA A 168 7.45 0.65 -10.20
N LEU A 169 7.11 1.75 -10.89
CA LEU A 169 7.99 2.94 -11.01
C LEU A 169 7.49 4.13 -10.17
N ALA A 170 8.42 4.86 -9.55
CA ALA A 170 8.10 6.02 -8.71
C ALA A 170 7.81 7.30 -9.51
N SER A 171 8.37 7.42 -10.73
CA SER A 171 8.40 8.66 -11.51
C SER A 171 8.04 8.48 -13.00
N SER A 172 7.54 7.32 -13.42
CA SER A 172 7.25 6.99 -14.84
C SER A 172 6.27 7.92 -15.54
N TYR A 173 5.49 8.69 -14.78
CA TYR A 173 4.58 9.72 -15.27
C TYR A 173 5.30 10.95 -15.87
N LYS A 174 6.62 11.10 -15.69
CA LYS A 174 7.41 12.18 -16.28
C LYS A 174 7.70 11.85 -17.76
N PRO A 175 7.41 12.75 -18.72
CA PRO A 175 7.53 12.44 -20.16
C PRO A 175 8.91 11.91 -20.58
N ASP A 176 10.00 12.50 -20.09
CA ASP A 176 11.36 12.05 -20.44
C ASP A 176 11.67 10.64 -19.92
N LEU A 177 11.17 10.31 -18.72
CA LEU A 177 11.37 8.99 -18.14
C LEU A 177 10.49 7.94 -18.84
N ALA A 178 9.22 8.27 -19.11
CA ALA A 178 8.32 7.43 -19.90
C ALA A 178 8.94 7.06 -21.26
N ARG A 179 9.48 8.05 -21.98
CA ARG A 179 10.18 7.84 -23.24
C ARG A 179 11.41 6.95 -23.08
N LEU A 180 12.25 7.21 -22.06
CA LEU A 180 13.44 6.41 -21.78
C LEU A 180 13.09 4.94 -21.51
N ILE A 181 12.01 4.69 -20.76
CA ILE A 181 11.50 3.35 -20.49
C ILE A 181 11.00 2.71 -21.77
N GLY A 182 10.19 3.41 -22.58
CA GLY A 182 9.72 2.87 -23.86
C GLY A 182 10.86 2.52 -24.83
N GLU A 183 11.96 3.27 -24.81
CA GLU A 183 13.15 3.00 -25.63
C GLU A 183 13.97 1.80 -25.13
N ARG A 184 14.00 1.55 -23.82
CA ARG A 184 14.92 0.58 -23.20
C ARG A 184 14.26 -0.69 -22.69
N ALA A 185 12.98 -0.62 -22.36
CA ALA A 185 12.13 -1.71 -21.91
C ALA A 185 10.86 -1.87 -22.76
N PRO A 186 10.97 -1.96 -24.10
CA PRO A 186 9.81 -2.10 -24.99
C PRO A 186 9.07 -3.42 -24.84
N ASP A 187 9.65 -4.42 -24.15
CA ASP A 187 9.04 -5.73 -23.96
C ASP A 187 7.98 -5.77 -22.84
N LEU A 188 7.89 -4.72 -22.01
CA LEU A 188 6.88 -4.67 -20.94
C LEU A 188 5.47 -4.55 -21.50
N ASP A 189 4.53 -5.34 -20.98
CA ASP A 189 3.13 -5.32 -21.42
C ASP A 189 2.34 -4.15 -20.83
N ILE A 190 2.68 -3.75 -19.59
CA ILE A 190 1.95 -2.75 -18.81
C ILE A 190 2.94 -1.72 -18.25
N ILE A 191 2.62 -0.44 -18.41
CA ILE A 191 3.36 0.64 -17.74
C ILE A 191 2.78 0.85 -16.34
N SER A 192 3.59 0.64 -15.30
CA SER A 192 3.13 0.85 -13.92
C SER A 192 3.68 2.13 -13.30
N MET A 193 2.95 2.64 -12.32
CA MET A 193 3.35 3.78 -11.52
C MET A 193 2.90 3.68 -10.06
N GLN A 194 3.57 4.46 -9.21
CA GLN A 194 3.27 4.61 -7.80
C GLN A 194 2.96 6.09 -7.53
N LYS A 195 1.81 6.38 -6.92
CA LYS A 195 1.37 7.75 -6.67
C LYS A 195 0.50 7.86 -5.42
N TYR A 196 0.83 8.82 -4.57
CA TYR A 196 0.16 9.08 -3.29
C TYR A 196 -0.80 10.27 -3.40
N ALA A 197 -0.52 11.43 -2.79
CA ALA A 197 -1.43 12.59 -2.87
C ALA A 197 -1.73 13.02 -4.32
N ASP A 198 -0.72 12.91 -5.18
CA ASP A 198 -0.76 13.35 -6.57
C ASP A 198 -1.38 12.30 -7.52
N VAL A 199 -1.97 11.22 -7.00
CA VAL A 199 -2.61 10.17 -7.82
C VAL A 199 -3.78 10.69 -8.65
N VAL A 200 -4.50 11.69 -8.14
CA VAL A 200 -5.61 12.37 -8.84
C VAL A 200 -5.20 12.96 -10.19
N ASN A 201 -3.89 13.20 -10.39
CA ASN A 201 -3.36 13.75 -11.64
C ASN A 201 -2.87 12.69 -12.63
N VAL A 202 -2.89 11.39 -12.28
CA VAL A 202 -2.47 10.30 -13.18
C VAL A 202 -3.13 10.37 -14.57
N PRO A 203 -4.46 10.58 -14.70
CA PRO A 203 -5.11 10.72 -16.01
C PRO A 203 -4.52 11.83 -16.88
N ARG A 204 -4.07 12.93 -16.25
CA ARG A 204 -3.41 14.04 -16.96
C ARG A 204 -1.99 13.66 -17.33
N TYR A 205 -1.23 13.05 -16.43
CA TYR A 205 0.16 12.67 -16.69
C TYR A 205 0.30 11.64 -17.81
N ILE A 206 -0.59 10.65 -17.88
CA ILE A 206 -0.63 9.67 -18.97
C ILE A 206 -0.72 10.38 -20.33
N LYS A 207 -1.61 11.37 -20.44
CA LYS A 207 -1.78 12.17 -21.67
C LYS A 207 -0.54 13.01 -21.97
N GLU A 208 0.02 13.70 -20.98
CA GLU A 208 1.20 14.55 -21.16
C GLU A 208 2.46 13.76 -21.54
N ALA A 209 2.59 12.53 -21.02
CA ALA A 209 3.68 11.62 -21.34
C ALA A 209 3.46 10.86 -22.65
N ASN A 210 2.30 11.00 -23.30
CA ASN A 210 1.89 10.23 -24.48
C ASN A 210 2.03 8.71 -24.29
N ILE A 211 1.65 8.21 -23.11
CA ILE A 211 1.62 6.77 -22.84
C ILE A 211 0.37 6.20 -23.51
N ASP A 212 0.58 5.35 -24.52
CA ASP A 212 -0.48 4.70 -25.30
C ASP A 212 -0.69 3.23 -24.93
N GLN A 213 0.07 2.73 -23.95
CA GLN A 213 -0.02 1.39 -23.37
C GLN A 213 -1.04 1.30 -22.23
N PRO A 214 -1.55 0.10 -21.87
CA PRO A 214 -2.27 -0.09 -20.62
C PRO A 214 -1.39 0.30 -19.43
N TYR A 215 -2.01 0.83 -18.38
CA TYR A 215 -1.29 1.18 -17.16
C TYR A 215 -1.92 0.61 -15.89
N LEU A 216 -1.08 0.45 -14.88
CA LEU A 216 -1.45 -0.08 -13.56
C LEU A 216 -0.90 0.85 -12.47
N VAL A 217 -1.77 1.24 -11.53
CA VAL A 217 -1.33 1.99 -10.35
C VAL A 217 -0.93 0.99 -9.26
N THR A 218 0.36 0.66 -9.23
CA THR A 218 0.94 -0.34 -8.32
C THR A 218 1.02 0.10 -6.87
N GLU A 219 0.97 1.40 -6.59
CA GLU A 219 0.73 1.93 -5.24
C GLU A 219 -0.06 3.21 -5.30
N TRP A 220 -1.06 3.31 -4.44
CA TRP A 220 -1.73 4.56 -4.12
C TRP A 220 -2.28 4.56 -2.70
N GLY A 221 -2.36 5.74 -2.08
CA GLY A 221 -2.85 5.84 -0.72
C GLY A 221 -2.92 7.27 -0.19
N THR A 222 -2.73 7.44 1.11
CA THR A 222 -2.71 8.76 1.76
C THR A 222 -1.55 9.63 1.27
N ARG A 223 -1.54 10.92 1.67
CA ARG A 223 -0.44 11.84 1.37
C ARG A 223 0.88 11.35 1.98
N GLY A 224 1.94 11.44 1.21
CA GLY A 224 3.29 11.21 1.72
C GLY A 224 3.66 12.24 2.78
N HIS A 225 4.48 11.86 3.77
CA HIS A 225 4.96 12.80 4.80
C HIS A 225 5.80 13.97 4.25
N TRP A 226 6.26 13.87 3.00
CA TRP A 226 6.90 14.96 2.27
C TRP A 226 5.93 15.89 1.53
N GLU A 227 4.65 15.53 1.44
CA GLU A 227 3.58 16.24 0.72
C GLU A 227 2.65 17.04 1.66
N VAL A 228 2.90 16.98 2.96
CA VAL A 228 2.09 17.66 3.99
C VAL A 228 2.78 18.90 4.54
N GLU A 229 1.99 19.77 5.15
CA GLU A 229 2.50 20.88 5.95
C GLU A 229 3.31 20.35 7.15
N LYS A 230 4.23 21.19 7.63
CA LYS A 230 5.10 20.88 8.75
C LYS A 230 4.99 21.98 9.79
N THR A 231 5.14 21.63 11.06
CA THR A 231 5.26 22.61 12.15
C THR A 231 6.53 23.46 11.99
N ALA A 232 6.65 24.54 12.77
CA ALA A 232 7.84 25.39 12.80
C ALA A 232 9.15 24.62 13.12
N TRP A 233 9.06 23.50 13.85
CA TRP A 233 10.19 22.61 14.16
C TRP A 233 10.33 21.43 13.19
N GLY A 234 9.58 21.41 12.09
CA GLY A 234 9.75 20.47 10.98
C GLY A 234 9.02 19.14 11.11
N ALA A 235 8.18 18.96 12.14
CA ALA A 235 7.36 17.75 12.28
C ALA A 235 6.23 17.73 11.23
N PRO A 236 6.07 16.66 10.44
CA PRO A 236 5.02 16.59 9.43
C PRO A 236 3.65 16.42 10.09
N ILE A 237 2.66 17.18 9.61
CA ILE A 237 1.30 17.15 10.14
C ILE A 237 0.56 15.97 9.48
N GLU A 238 0.19 15.00 10.31
CA GLU A 238 -0.48 13.79 9.85
C GLU A 238 -2.01 14.01 9.86
N PRO A 239 -2.73 13.68 8.77
CA PRO A 239 -4.18 13.68 8.78
C PRO A 239 -4.73 12.60 9.72
N ASN A 240 -5.91 12.83 10.30
CA ASN A 240 -6.58 11.80 11.11
C ASN A 240 -7.19 10.69 10.24
N SER A 241 -7.68 9.59 10.86
CA SER A 241 -8.23 8.45 10.13
C SER A 241 -9.39 8.82 9.20
N SER A 242 -10.28 9.72 9.61
CA SER A 242 -11.43 10.15 8.80
C SER A 242 -11.07 11.08 7.65
N GLU A 243 -10.05 11.91 7.82
CA GLU A 243 -9.48 12.72 6.74
C GLU A 243 -8.77 11.83 5.71
N LYS A 244 -8.04 10.81 6.16
CA LYS A 244 -7.43 9.81 5.26
C LYS A 244 -8.51 9.03 4.52
N ALA A 245 -9.51 8.51 5.20
CA ALA A 245 -10.59 7.74 4.59
C ALA A 245 -11.27 8.49 3.42
N LYS A 246 -11.62 9.76 3.62
CA LYS A 246 -12.15 10.66 2.57
C LYS A 246 -11.16 10.87 1.42
N LEU A 247 -9.87 10.95 1.72
CA LEU A 247 -8.83 11.10 0.72
C LEU A 247 -8.71 9.84 -0.16
N TYR A 248 -8.78 8.63 0.42
CA TYR A 248 -8.78 7.39 -0.37
C TYR A 248 -9.99 7.29 -1.28
N GLN A 249 -11.19 7.64 -0.80
CA GLN A 249 -12.38 7.73 -1.64
C GLN A 249 -12.14 8.67 -2.82
N HIS A 250 -11.66 9.89 -2.54
CA HIS A 250 -11.40 10.90 -3.56
C HIS A 250 -10.36 10.45 -4.60
N HIS A 251 -9.27 9.82 -4.13
CA HIS A 251 -8.23 9.26 -4.99
C HIS A 251 -8.78 8.17 -5.91
N TYR A 252 -9.58 7.25 -5.38
CA TYR A 252 -10.19 6.18 -6.16
C TYR A 252 -11.10 6.76 -7.25
N GLU A 253 -12.01 7.67 -6.88
CA GLU A 253 -12.98 8.28 -7.78
C GLU A 253 -12.31 9.03 -8.96
N LEU A 254 -11.29 9.84 -8.66
CA LEU A 254 -10.65 10.71 -9.67
C LEU A 254 -9.55 10.04 -10.48
N ALA A 255 -8.85 9.05 -9.92
CA ALA A 255 -7.68 8.46 -10.59
C ALA A 255 -7.93 7.03 -11.08
N ILE A 256 -8.65 6.23 -10.29
CA ILE A 256 -8.77 4.80 -10.54
C ILE A 256 -10.02 4.49 -11.36
N SER A 257 -11.18 5.03 -10.98
CA SER A 257 -12.42 4.82 -11.74
C SER A 257 -12.61 5.76 -12.94
N ALA A 258 -11.80 6.82 -13.05
CA ALA A 258 -12.01 7.89 -14.02
C ALA A 258 -11.55 7.59 -15.46
N VAL A 259 -10.64 6.62 -15.65
CA VAL A 259 -10.07 6.29 -16.98
C VAL A 259 -10.14 4.78 -17.25
N PRO A 260 -11.35 4.18 -17.21
CA PRO A 260 -11.51 2.72 -17.30
C PRO A 260 -11.04 2.14 -18.64
N GLU A 261 -10.81 2.99 -19.64
CA GLU A 261 -10.38 2.56 -20.97
C GLU A 261 -8.89 2.21 -21.04
N GLN A 262 -8.04 2.62 -20.09
CA GLN A 262 -6.59 2.37 -20.16
C GLN A 262 -6.00 1.80 -18.86
N ILE A 263 -6.63 2.07 -17.71
CA ILE A 263 -6.20 1.50 -16.44
C ILE A 263 -6.68 0.05 -16.31
N VAL A 264 -5.79 -0.87 -15.99
CA VAL A 264 -6.14 -2.29 -15.76
C VAL A 264 -6.50 -2.59 -14.29
N GLY A 265 -6.24 -1.63 -13.41
CA GLY A 265 -6.69 -1.59 -12.02
C GLY A 265 -5.64 -0.95 -11.12
N SER A 266 -5.65 -1.30 -9.83
CA SER A 266 -4.74 -0.68 -8.86
C SER A 266 -4.49 -1.51 -7.61
N TYR A 267 -3.46 -1.13 -6.87
CA TYR A 267 -3.09 -1.69 -5.57
C TYR A 267 -3.02 -0.60 -4.52
N VAL A 268 -3.98 -0.60 -3.58
CA VAL A 268 -4.02 0.34 -2.45
C VAL A 268 -2.87 0.04 -1.47
N PHE A 269 -2.24 1.09 -0.92
CA PHE A 269 -1.13 1.00 0.01
C PHE A 269 -1.46 1.69 1.34
N TYR A 270 -1.12 1.12 2.51
CA TYR A 270 -0.56 -0.22 2.76
C TYR A 270 -1.55 -1.10 3.52
N TRP A 271 -2.03 -2.19 2.91
CA TRP A 271 -2.97 -3.12 3.57
C TRP A 271 -2.21 -3.94 4.60
N GLY A 272 -2.09 -3.37 5.79
CA GLY A 272 -1.34 -3.88 6.92
C GLY A 272 -0.96 -2.73 7.85
N GLN A 273 0.03 -2.99 8.69
CA GLN A 273 0.59 -2.00 9.61
C GLN A 273 2.11 -1.92 9.42
N LYS A 274 2.64 -0.70 9.44
CA LYS A 274 4.08 -0.42 9.40
C LYS A 274 4.38 0.92 10.08
N GLN A 275 5.47 0.97 10.83
CA GLN A 275 6.08 2.23 11.25
C GLN A 275 6.70 2.95 10.04
N GLU A 276 6.21 4.15 9.75
CA GLU A 276 6.75 5.02 8.70
C GLU A 276 6.40 6.47 9.05
N ARG A 277 7.37 7.19 9.60
CA ARG A 277 7.27 8.41 10.41
C ARG A 277 6.48 8.25 11.70
N THR A 278 5.25 7.75 11.62
CA THR A 278 4.39 7.45 12.77
C THR A 278 3.82 6.03 12.65
N PRO A 279 3.29 5.44 13.74
CA PRO A 279 2.67 4.12 13.69
C PRO A 279 1.37 4.09 12.89
N THR A 280 0.82 5.26 12.56
CA THR A 280 -0.48 5.43 11.89
C THR A 280 -0.39 5.96 10.46
N TRP A 281 0.79 6.34 9.95
CA TRP A 281 0.86 7.14 8.72
C TRP A 281 0.25 6.44 7.50
N TYR A 282 0.77 5.28 7.11
CA TYR A 282 0.39 4.60 5.85
C TYR A 282 -0.33 3.27 6.06
N GLY A 283 -0.25 2.68 7.25
CA GLY A 283 -0.96 1.44 7.56
C GLY A 283 -2.47 1.66 7.56
N LEU A 284 -3.20 0.78 6.88
CA LEU A 284 -4.67 0.74 6.96
C LEU A 284 -5.17 0.10 8.28
N PHE A 285 -4.29 -0.61 8.99
CA PHE A 285 -4.55 -1.20 10.30
C PHE A 285 -3.74 -0.51 11.38
N LEU A 286 -4.26 -0.51 12.60
CA LEU A 286 -3.50 -0.18 13.81
C LEU A 286 -2.57 -1.32 14.21
N VAL A 287 -1.65 -1.04 15.15
CA VAL A 287 -0.64 -2.01 15.64
C VAL A 287 -1.29 -3.24 16.29
N ASP A 288 -2.44 -3.04 16.95
CA ASP A 288 -3.23 -4.11 17.57
C ASP A 288 -4.09 -4.90 16.56
N GLY A 289 -4.03 -4.53 15.28
CA GLY A 289 -4.78 -5.16 14.21
C GLY A 289 -6.17 -4.57 13.98
N SER A 290 -6.57 -3.53 14.71
CA SER A 290 -7.85 -2.86 14.46
C SER A 290 -7.90 -2.26 13.07
N GLU A 291 -9.05 -2.44 12.41
CA GLU A 291 -9.34 -1.82 11.12
C GLU A 291 -9.64 -0.34 11.28
N THR A 292 -9.51 0.42 10.19
CA THR A 292 -9.72 1.88 10.21
C THR A 292 -10.73 2.27 9.15
N GLU A 293 -11.27 3.49 9.25
CA GLU A 293 -12.30 3.97 8.31
C GLU A 293 -11.87 3.87 6.84
N THR A 294 -10.56 3.91 6.55
CA THR A 294 -10.04 3.66 5.19
C THR A 294 -10.42 2.28 4.66
N ILE A 295 -10.42 1.23 5.50
CA ILE A 295 -10.82 -0.13 5.14
C ILE A 295 -12.31 -0.18 4.81
N ASP A 296 -13.16 0.50 5.57
CA ASP A 296 -14.60 0.60 5.26
C ASP A 296 -14.84 1.18 3.87
N TYR A 297 -14.07 2.22 3.51
CA TYR A 297 -14.16 2.83 2.18
C TYR A 297 -13.64 1.89 1.09
N MET A 298 -12.54 1.17 1.33
CA MET A 298 -12.07 0.17 0.38
C MET A 298 -13.10 -0.94 0.16
N HIS A 299 -13.73 -1.42 1.24
CA HIS A 299 -14.85 -2.34 1.18
C HIS A 299 -15.99 -1.77 0.33
N TYR A 300 -16.37 -0.51 0.55
CA TYR A 300 -17.42 0.15 -0.22
C TYR A 300 -17.10 0.29 -1.70
N VAL A 301 -15.91 0.76 -2.08
CA VAL A 301 -15.57 0.93 -3.50
C VAL A 301 -15.40 -0.41 -4.24
N TRP A 302 -15.12 -1.50 -3.52
CA TRP A 302 -15.00 -2.83 -4.10
C TRP A 302 -16.33 -3.60 -4.17
N ASN A 303 -17.24 -3.40 -3.20
CA ASN A 303 -18.51 -4.15 -3.08
C ASN A 303 -19.77 -3.32 -3.35
N GLU A 304 -19.66 -2.00 -3.52
CA GLU A 304 -20.78 -1.05 -3.65
C GLU A 304 -21.75 -1.03 -2.46
N THR A 305 -21.32 -1.56 -1.32
CA THR A 305 -22.05 -1.64 -0.05
C THR A 305 -21.09 -1.39 1.10
N TRP A 306 -21.57 -0.82 2.21
CA TRP A 306 -20.74 -0.63 3.41
C TRP A 306 -20.56 -1.94 4.16
N PRO A 307 -19.46 -2.12 4.92
CA PRO A 307 -19.37 -3.25 5.84
C PRO A 307 -20.47 -3.17 6.90
N ASP A 308 -20.86 -4.32 7.45
CA ASP A 308 -21.92 -4.41 8.48
C ASP A 308 -21.59 -3.61 9.74
N ASN A 309 -20.30 -3.44 10.05
CA ASN A 309 -19.80 -2.63 11.15
C ASN A 309 -18.74 -1.68 10.63
N ARG A 310 -18.93 -0.38 10.83
CA ARG A 310 -18.06 0.69 10.34
C ARG A 310 -17.19 1.24 11.45
N SER A 311 -16.02 1.69 11.06
CA SER A 311 -15.03 2.25 11.97
C SER A 311 -15.48 3.58 12.58
N PRO A 312 -15.07 3.88 13.83
CA PRO A 312 -15.29 5.17 14.46
C PRO A 312 -14.75 6.33 13.61
N GLN A 313 -15.56 7.37 13.46
CA GLN A 313 -15.20 8.60 12.78
C GLN A 313 -14.68 9.63 13.79
N VAL A 314 -13.58 10.30 13.46
CA VAL A 314 -12.91 11.24 14.37
C VAL A 314 -12.79 12.63 13.76
N GLY A 315 -12.87 13.64 14.63
CA GLY A 315 -12.58 15.03 14.32
C GLY A 315 -11.11 15.38 14.49
N LYS A 316 -10.82 16.68 14.46
CA LYS A 316 -9.51 17.19 14.90
C LYS A 316 -9.39 17.09 16.42
N MET A 317 -8.20 16.72 16.88
CA MET A 317 -7.86 16.72 18.29
C MET A 317 -7.59 18.16 18.75
N VAL A 318 -7.81 18.44 20.03
CA VAL A 318 -7.48 19.71 20.68
C VAL A 318 -6.48 19.44 21.80
N LEU A 319 -5.42 20.25 21.91
CA LEU A 319 -4.46 20.25 23.01
C LEU A 319 -4.25 21.69 23.46
N ASP A 320 -4.47 21.97 24.75
CA ASP A 320 -4.44 23.34 25.32
C ASP A 320 -5.31 24.35 24.55
N GLY A 321 -6.51 23.93 24.15
CA GLY A 321 -7.43 24.75 23.36
C GLY A 321 -7.00 25.00 21.90
N GLN A 322 -5.87 24.43 21.46
CA GLN A 322 -5.35 24.55 20.10
C GLN A 322 -5.66 23.30 19.27
N LEU A 323 -6.06 23.48 18.01
CA LEU A 323 -6.40 22.38 17.11
C LEU A 323 -5.16 21.65 16.62
N SER A 324 -5.27 20.33 16.42
CA SER A 324 -4.22 19.54 15.79
C SER A 324 -3.81 20.11 14.43
N GLY A 325 -2.49 20.22 14.22
CA GLY A 325 -1.89 20.82 13.02
C GLY A 325 -1.47 22.28 13.15
N THR A 326 -1.53 22.87 14.35
CA THR A 326 -0.92 24.18 14.64
C THR A 326 0.44 24.02 15.34
N ASP A 327 1.20 25.11 15.43
CA ASP A 327 2.45 25.16 16.22
C ASP A 327 2.14 25.26 17.72
N ILE A 328 1.87 24.11 18.35
CA ILE A 328 1.60 24.02 19.79
C ILE A 328 2.93 24.00 20.55
N ILE A 329 3.18 25.02 21.37
CA ILE A 329 4.35 25.15 22.25
C ILE A 329 3.86 25.19 23.69
N LEU A 330 4.41 24.32 24.54
CA LEU A 330 3.99 24.09 25.91
C LEU A 330 5.19 24.20 26.87
N GLU A 331 4.93 24.57 28.11
CA GLU A 331 5.96 24.66 29.16
C GLU A 331 6.30 23.25 29.69
N PRO A 332 7.54 23.01 30.17
CA PRO A 332 7.94 21.74 30.75
C PRO A 332 7.24 21.45 32.09
N GLY A 333 6.97 20.16 32.36
CA GLY A 333 6.44 19.67 33.64
C GLY A 333 5.07 20.23 34.00
N SER A 334 4.28 20.66 33.01
CA SER A 334 3.00 21.35 33.19
C SER A 334 1.84 20.52 32.64
N ASP A 335 0.65 20.69 33.23
CA ASP A 335 -0.54 19.94 32.88
C ASP A 335 -1.41 20.70 31.87
N TYR A 336 -1.80 20.03 30.80
CA TYR A 336 -2.65 20.56 29.74
C TYR A 336 -3.79 19.61 29.41
N GLU A 337 -4.96 20.15 29.09
CA GLU A 337 -6.09 19.34 28.65
C GLU A 337 -5.95 19.01 27.15
N ALA A 338 -6.22 17.74 26.82
CA ALA A 338 -6.41 17.30 25.44
C ALA A 338 -7.76 16.60 25.28
N SER A 339 -8.37 16.72 24.10
CA SER A 339 -9.65 16.10 23.81
C SER A 339 -9.82 15.78 22.33
N ILE A 340 -10.70 14.82 22.04
CA ILE A 340 -11.15 14.51 20.69
C ILE A 340 -12.65 14.32 20.63
N ILE A 341 -13.24 14.72 19.51
CA ILE A 341 -14.63 14.40 19.17
C ILE A 341 -14.60 13.17 18.26
N ALA A 342 -15.37 12.16 18.63
CA ALA A 342 -15.56 10.96 17.82
C ALA A 342 -17.01 10.49 17.84
N THR A 343 -17.43 9.82 16.77
CA THR A 343 -18.77 9.25 16.62
C THR A 343 -18.67 7.90 15.95
N ASP A 344 -19.54 6.98 16.34
CA ASP A 344 -19.64 5.66 15.73
C ASP A 344 -20.85 5.61 14.78
N PRO A 345 -20.68 5.23 13.50
CA PRO A 345 -21.79 5.15 12.56
C PRO A 345 -22.89 4.14 12.96
N ASP A 346 -22.51 3.09 13.67
CA ASP A 346 -23.38 1.99 14.10
C ASP A 346 -23.87 2.17 15.55
N ALA A 347 -23.50 3.31 16.15
CA ALA A 347 -23.84 3.73 17.51
C ALA A 347 -23.26 2.81 18.60
N ASP A 348 -22.11 2.19 18.33
CA ASP A 348 -21.36 1.43 19.32
C ASP A 348 -20.73 2.33 20.41
N ALA A 349 -20.48 1.71 21.56
CA ALA A 349 -19.88 2.40 22.70
C ALA A 349 -18.37 2.59 22.51
N LEU A 350 -17.94 3.85 22.42
CA LEU A 350 -16.54 4.18 22.15
C LEU A 350 -15.65 4.17 23.39
N SER A 351 -14.46 3.59 23.26
CA SER A 351 -13.37 3.69 24.23
C SER A 351 -12.15 4.39 23.64
N HIS A 352 -11.31 4.99 24.49
CA HIS A 352 -10.20 5.83 24.04
C HIS A 352 -8.87 5.36 24.66
N ARG A 353 -7.82 5.29 23.85
CA ARG A 353 -6.44 5.08 24.28
C ARG A 353 -5.60 6.26 23.83
N TRP A 354 -4.80 6.81 24.75
CA TRP A 354 -3.93 7.93 24.49
C TRP A 354 -2.49 7.54 24.73
N GLU A 355 -1.60 7.98 23.84
CA GLU A 355 -0.17 7.69 23.91
C GLU A 355 0.62 8.96 23.65
N LEU A 356 1.54 9.28 24.56
CA LEU A 356 2.52 10.35 24.37
C LEU A 356 3.84 9.73 23.93
N MET A 357 4.40 10.20 22.82
CA MET A 357 5.65 9.70 22.27
C MET A 357 6.62 10.83 21.98
N HIS A 358 7.91 10.52 21.89
CA HIS A 358 8.86 11.41 21.24
C HIS A 358 8.51 11.61 19.76
N GLU A 359 8.70 12.82 19.22
CA GLU A 359 8.56 13.06 17.79
C GLU A 359 9.62 12.25 17.03
N SER A 360 9.18 11.51 16.01
CA SER A 360 10.06 10.69 15.19
C SER A 360 11.17 11.52 14.55
N GLN A 361 12.39 11.01 14.64
CA GLN A 361 13.58 11.57 13.98
C GLN A 361 13.98 10.77 12.74
N ALA A 362 13.07 9.92 12.24
CA ALA A 362 13.33 9.07 11.08
C ALA A 362 13.55 9.90 9.81
N THR A 363 14.54 9.49 9.01
CA THR A 363 14.92 10.11 7.73
C THR A 363 14.97 9.12 6.56
N GLN A 364 14.60 7.86 6.83
CA GLN A 364 14.52 6.76 5.88
C GLN A 364 13.58 7.09 4.70
N VAL A 365 13.80 6.46 3.54
CA VAL A 365 13.06 6.68 2.29
C VAL A 365 12.79 5.35 1.58
N GLY A 366 11.84 5.34 0.63
CA GLY A 366 11.57 4.17 -0.21
C GLY A 366 11.13 2.92 0.58
N GLY A 367 10.44 3.13 1.70
CA GLY A 367 9.94 2.07 2.56
C GLY A 367 11.00 1.36 3.42
N ASP A 368 12.18 1.94 3.62
CA ASP A 368 13.20 1.36 4.50
C ASP A 368 12.69 1.29 5.96
N LYS A 369 13.17 0.31 6.74
CA LYS A 369 12.68 0.08 8.11
C LYS A 369 13.05 1.23 9.04
N GLU A 370 12.08 1.69 9.83
CA GLU A 370 12.25 2.71 10.86
C GLU A 370 12.19 2.15 12.27
N VAL A 371 12.74 2.91 13.22
CA VAL A 371 12.62 2.66 14.66
C VAL A 371 11.35 3.34 15.17
N VAL A 372 10.54 2.62 15.94
CA VAL A 372 9.37 3.17 16.62
C VAL A 372 9.85 3.99 17.82
N PRO A 373 9.44 5.26 17.98
CA PRO A 373 9.74 6.03 19.18
C PRO A 373 9.15 5.39 20.44
N ASP A 374 9.78 5.60 21.60
CA ASP A 374 9.26 5.08 22.86
C ASP A 374 7.97 5.83 23.28
N VAL A 375 7.03 5.08 23.88
CA VAL A 375 5.86 5.65 24.57
C VAL A 375 6.30 6.11 25.97
N LEU A 376 5.86 7.31 26.35
CA LEU A 376 6.16 7.93 27.63
C LEU A 376 5.01 7.67 28.61
N ASP A 377 5.18 6.64 29.43
CA ASP A 377 4.18 6.22 30.42
C ASP A 377 4.00 7.23 31.57
N GLY A 378 2.79 7.27 32.14
CA GLY A 378 2.47 8.04 33.35
C GLY A 378 2.31 9.55 33.14
N LEU A 379 2.33 10.03 31.89
CA LEU A 379 2.17 11.43 31.52
C LEU A 379 0.80 11.77 30.92
N VAL A 380 -0.11 10.79 30.86
CA VAL A 380 -1.46 10.96 30.33
C VAL A 380 -2.47 10.30 31.27
N GLU A 381 -3.41 11.10 31.78
CA GLU A 381 -4.48 10.65 32.68
C GLU A 381 -5.85 10.93 32.07
N SER A 382 -6.75 9.94 32.04
CA SER A 382 -8.08 10.13 31.47
C SER A 382 -9.00 10.93 32.38
N THR A 383 -9.63 11.96 31.82
CA THR A 383 -10.68 12.75 32.46
C THR A 383 -12.09 12.34 32.01
N GLY A 384 -12.18 11.31 31.15
CA GLY A 384 -13.42 10.74 30.62
C GLY A 384 -13.92 11.41 29.34
N GLY A 385 -14.82 10.73 28.62
CA GLY A 385 -15.52 11.32 27.45
C GLY A 385 -14.61 11.69 26.27
N GLY A 386 -13.49 10.99 26.08
CA GLY A 386 -12.51 11.32 25.05
C GLY A 386 -11.59 12.49 25.42
N SER A 387 -11.49 12.84 26.71
CA SER A 387 -10.56 13.84 27.24
C SER A 387 -9.51 13.22 28.16
N VAL A 388 -8.35 13.88 28.22
CA VAL A 388 -7.22 13.55 29.08
C VAL A 388 -6.55 14.82 29.60
N THR A 389 -5.92 14.71 30.76
CA THR A 389 -4.86 15.64 31.20
C THR A 389 -3.52 15.06 30.75
N VAL A 390 -2.70 15.88 30.10
CA VAL A 390 -1.35 15.55 29.63
C VAL A 390 -0.35 16.35 30.42
N THR A 391 0.53 15.68 31.15
CA THR A 391 1.69 16.29 31.81
C THR A 391 2.85 16.31 30.83
N THR A 392 3.34 17.50 30.47
CA THR A 392 4.49 17.62 29.55
C THR A 392 5.77 17.09 30.19
N PRO A 393 6.67 16.44 29.43
CA PRO A 393 7.97 16.01 29.94
C PRO A 393 8.81 17.21 30.44
N ASP A 394 9.60 17.01 31.50
CA ASP A 394 10.56 18.03 31.98
C ASP A 394 11.64 18.38 30.95
N LYS A 395 11.91 17.45 30.03
CA LYS A 395 12.96 17.59 29.01
C LYS A 395 12.41 18.37 27.81
N PRO A 396 12.98 19.53 27.45
CA PRO A 396 12.63 20.23 26.23
C PRO A 396 12.82 19.36 24.99
N GLY A 397 11.93 19.50 24.01
CA GLY A 397 11.96 18.71 22.79
C GLY A 397 10.61 18.59 22.10
N ALA A 398 10.62 17.97 20.92
CA ALA A 398 9.42 17.69 20.16
C ALA A 398 8.81 16.34 20.56
N TYR A 399 7.49 16.34 20.72
CA TYR A 399 6.69 15.19 21.13
C TYR A 399 5.44 15.10 20.27
N ARG A 400 4.77 13.95 20.31
CA ARG A 400 3.49 13.72 19.64
C ARG A 400 2.53 13.01 20.55
N LEU A 401 1.34 13.57 20.68
CA LEU A 401 0.22 12.96 21.38
C LEU A 401 -0.65 12.25 20.36
N PHE A 402 -0.92 10.96 20.57
CA PHE A 402 -1.83 10.15 19.80
C PHE A 402 -3.09 9.85 20.60
N VAL A 403 -4.21 9.72 19.88
CA VAL A 403 -5.45 9.14 20.39
C VAL A 403 -5.98 8.11 19.42
N TYR A 404 -6.41 6.98 19.98
CA TYR A 404 -7.08 5.88 19.30
C TYR A 404 -8.48 5.73 19.90
N VAL A 405 -9.50 5.59 19.06
CA VAL A 405 -10.91 5.51 19.45
C VAL A 405 -11.47 4.20 18.93
N TYR A 406 -11.84 3.29 19.83
CA TYR A 406 -12.26 1.92 19.50
C TYR A 406 -13.76 1.73 19.69
N ASP A 407 -14.38 0.98 18.78
CA ASP A 407 -15.80 0.56 18.86
C ASP A 407 -16.02 -0.69 19.73
N GLY A 408 -14.95 -1.44 20.04
CA GLY A 408 -15.03 -2.72 20.74
C GLY A 408 -15.38 -3.91 19.86
N GLN A 409 -15.54 -3.70 18.56
CA GLN A 409 -15.94 -4.66 17.53
C GLN A 409 -14.81 -4.96 16.53
N GLY A 410 -13.63 -4.39 16.75
CA GLY A 410 -12.44 -4.63 15.95
C GLY A 410 -12.01 -3.43 15.11
N ASN A 411 -12.74 -2.31 15.14
CA ASN A 411 -12.40 -1.12 14.39
C ASN A 411 -11.94 0.03 15.29
N ALA A 412 -11.22 0.97 14.69
CA ALA A 412 -10.75 2.15 15.37
C ALA A 412 -10.61 3.38 14.46
N GLY A 413 -10.89 4.55 15.04
CA GLY A 413 -10.46 5.85 14.54
C GLY A 413 -9.18 6.30 15.25
N TYR A 414 -8.43 7.23 14.65
CA TYR A 414 -7.26 7.81 15.31
C TYR A 414 -6.97 9.25 14.87
N ALA A 415 -6.34 10.00 15.75
CA ALA A 415 -5.75 11.30 15.45
C ALA A 415 -4.46 11.50 16.25
N ASN A 416 -3.69 12.51 15.88
CA ASN A 416 -2.53 12.93 16.65
C ASN A 416 -2.22 14.42 16.47
N THR A 417 -1.39 14.97 17.36
CA THR A 417 -0.79 16.29 17.16
C THR A 417 0.66 16.30 17.63
N PRO A 418 1.60 16.80 16.83
CA PRO A 418 2.91 17.16 17.34
C PRO A 418 2.79 18.41 18.22
N PHE A 419 3.65 18.52 19.22
CA PHE A 419 3.85 19.72 20.01
C PHE A 419 5.31 19.83 20.45
N LEU A 420 5.70 21.02 20.89
CA LEU A 420 7.04 21.33 21.34
C LEU A 420 7.02 21.72 22.82
N VAL A 421 7.96 21.20 23.61
CA VAL A 421 8.19 21.63 24.99
C VAL A 421 9.43 22.51 25.03
N GLU A 422 9.29 23.74 25.51
CA GLU A 422 10.36 24.76 25.62
C GLU A 422 10.37 25.51 26.95
#